data_AF-A0A0G0KJ72-F1
#
_entry.id   AF-A0A0G0KJ72-F1
#
_cell.length_a   1.000
_cell.length_b   1.000
_cell.length_c   1.000
_cell.angle_alpha   90.00
_cell.angle_beta   90.00
_cell.angle_gamma   90.00
#
_symmetry.space_group_name_H-M   'P 1'
#
loop_
_entity.id
_entity.type
_entity.pdbx_description
1 polymer ?
#
loop_
_entity_poly.entity_id
_entity_poly.type
_entity_poly.pdbx_seq_one_letter_code
_entity_poly.pdbx_strand_id
1 'polypeptide(L)'
;GWALTNPYGLPSGSLLGIASNLLFWLLAVFAIAGIVGFVLSGIYYLLAGADEDNAKKGKNGMTWSIIGIIVGLSGFVIMQAVAALLGGGSKTF
;
A
#
# COMPACT_ATOMS: atom_id res chain seq x y z
N GLY A 1 35.66 -12.26 -26.86
CA GLY A 1 34.20 -12.36 -27.06
C GLY A 1 33.59 -11.04 -26.64
N TRP A 2 32.60 -10.53 -27.36
CA TRP A 2 31.92 -9.28 -27.00
C TRP A 2 31.07 -9.52 -25.75
N ALA A 3 31.48 -8.94 -24.62
CA ALA A 3 30.67 -8.93 -23.41
C ALA A 3 29.62 -7.82 -23.54
N LEU A 4 28.35 -8.15 -23.37
CA LEU A 4 27.29 -7.17 -23.20
C LEU A 4 27.41 -6.57 -21.80
N THR A 5 28.36 -5.64 -21.62
CA THR A 5 28.46 -4.83 -20.41
C THR A 5 27.28 -3.87 -20.37
N ASN A 6 26.59 -3.78 -19.24
CA ASN A 6 25.50 -2.83 -18.99
C ASN A 6 26.08 -1.50 -18.49
N PRO A 7 26.48 -0.58 -19.39
CA PRO A 7 27.28 0.59 -19.04
C PRO A 7 26.43 1.67 -18.33
N TYR A 8 25.11 1.52 -18.40
CA TYR A 8 24.12 2.47 -17.92
C TYR A 8 23.46 2.02 -16.61
N GLY A 9 23.90 0.90 -16.03
CA GLY A 9 23.38 0.40 -14.75
C GLY A 9 21.88 0.10 -14.77
N LEU A 10 21.31 -0.16 -15.95
CA LEU A 10 19.88 -0.38 -16.10
C LEU A 10 19.49 -1.71 -15.44
N PRO A 11 18.35 -1.82 -14.75
CA PRO A 11 17.96 -3.08 -14.14
C PRO A 11 17.90 -4.21 -15.18
N SER A 12 18.60 -5.33 -14.92
CA SER A 12 18.64 -6.49 -15.82
C SER A 12 17.42 -7.42 -15.66
N GLY A 13 16.46 -7.04 -14.83
CA GLY A 13 15.22 -7.77 -14.59
C GLY A 13 14.19 -7.54 -15.69
N SER A 14 13.14 -8.37 -15.71
CA SER A 14 12.01 -8.16 -16.62
C SER A 14 11.26 -6.86 -16.30
N LEU A 15 10.63 -6.26 -17.31
CA LEU A 15 9.81 -5.05 -17.14
C LEU A 15 8.75 -5.22 -16.04
N LEU A 16 8.11 -6.40 -16.00
CA LEU A 16 7.15 -6.76 -14.96
C LEU A 16 7.79 -6.84 -13.57
N GLY A 17 9.01 -7.36 -13.45
CA GLY A 17 9.72 -7.42 -12.17
C GLY A 17 10.12 -6.05 -11.63
N ILE A 18 10.47 -5.11 -12.51
CA ILE A 18 10.74 -3.72 -12.11
C ILE A 18 9.45 -3.05 -11.62
N ALA A 19 8.35 -3.23 -12.35
CA ALA A 19 7.05 -2.69 -11.98
C ALA A 19 6.51 -3.26 -10.66
N SER A 20 6.66 -4.58 -10.43
CA SER A 20 6.24 -5.20 -9.18
C SER A 20 7.08 -4.72 -7.99
N ASN A 21 8.40 -4.60 -8.15
CA ASN A 21 9.26 -4.05 -7.09
C ASN A 21 8.90 -2.60 -6.75
N LEU A 22 8.63 -1.77 -7.77
CA LEU A 22 8.16 -0.40 -7.56
C LEU A 22 6.80 -0.38 -6.82
N LEU A 23 5.87 -1.24 -7.23
CA LEU A 23 4.57 -1.38 -6.56
C LEU A 23 4.75 -1.75 -5.07
N PHE A 24 5.55 -2.76 -4.75
CA PHE A 24 5.80 -3.17 -3.37
C PHE A 24 6.47 -2.06 -2.55
N TRP A 25 7.37 -1.30 -3.16
CA TRP A 25 7.96 -0.13 -2.51
C TRP A 25 6.90 0.94 -2.20
N LEU A 26 6.00 1.23 -3.13
CA LEU A 26 4.89 2.16 -2.90
C LEU A 26 3.92 1.66 -1.82
N LEU A 27 3.59 0.37 -1.80
CA LEU A 27 2.77 -0.24 -0.76
C LEU A 27 3.43 -0.15 0.62
N ALA A 28 4.75 -0.31 0.70
CA ALA A 28 5.49 -0.16 1.96
C ALA A 28 5.41 1.28 2.49
N VAL A 29 5.64 2.28 1.63
CA VAL A 29 5.51 3.70 2.00
C VAL A 29 4.06 4.02 2.41
N PHE A 30 3.08 3.51 1.65
CA PHE A 30 1.67 3.68 1.97
C PHE A 30 1.30 3.09 3.33
N ALA A 31 1.76 1.88 3.64
CA ALA A 31 1.49 1.23 4.92
C ALA A 31 2.06 2.05 6.10
N ILE A 32 3.28 2.56 5.96
CA ILE A 32 3.90 3.43 6.96
C ILE A 32 3.08 4.71 7.13
N ALA A 33 2.68 5.36 6.03
CA ALA A 33 1.86 6.57 6.08
C ALA A 33 0.50 6.33 6.75
N GLY A 34 -0.14 5.17 6.49
CA GLY A 34 -1.37 4.76 7.14
C GLY A 34 -1.23 4.60 8.65
N ILE A 35 -0.14 3.95 9.10
CA ILE A 35 0.17 3.80 10.54
C ILE A 35 0.40 5.17 11.18
N VAL A 36 1.16 6.06 10.54
CA VAL A 36 1.41 7.41 11.06
C VAL A 36 0.10 8.19 11.22
N GLY A 37 -0.77 8.19 10.21
CA GLY A 37 -2.08 8.84 10.28
C GLY A 37 -2.94 8.27 11.42
N PHE A 38 -2.92 6.95 11.59
CA PHE A 38 -3.62 6.29 12.69
C PHE A 38 -3.07 6.70 14.06
N VAL A 39 -1.75 6.70 14.25
CA VAL A 39 -1.14 7.12 15.53
C VAL A 39 -1.42 8.58 15.85
N LEU A 40 -1.32 9.48 14.87
CA LEU A 40 -1.64 10.90 15.06
C LEU A 40 -3.09 11.08 15.54
N SER A 41 -4.03 10.35 14.95
CA SER A 41 -5.43 10.37 15.39
C SER A 41 -5.62 9.84 16.82
N GLY A 42 -4.86 8.82 17.21
CA GLY A 42 -4.85 8.29 18.57
C GLY A 42 -4.35 9.32 19.58
N ILE A 43 -3.28 10.05 19.25
CA ILE A 43 -2.77 11.15 20.09
C ILE A 43 -3.85 12.22 20.28
N TYR A 44 -4.52 12.68 19.22
CA TYR A 44 -5.62 13.65 19.35
C TYR A 44 -6.76 13.16 20.25
N TYR A 45 -7.08 11.86 20.19
CA TYR A 45 -8.10 11.27 21.05
C TYR A 45 -7.67 11.20 22.53
N LEU A 46 -6.39 10.96 22.81
CA LEU A 46 -5.86 10.98 24.17
C LEU A 46 -5.83 12.40 24.76
N LEU A 47 -5.58 13.41 23.93
CA LEU A 47 -5.63 14.82 24.32
C LEU A 47 -7.06 15.41 24.35
N ALA A 48 -8.09 14.61 24.13
CA ALA A 48 -9.49 15.02 24.16
C ALA A 48 -9.93 15.66 25.49
N GLY A 49 -9.27 15.33 26.60
CA GLY A 49 -9.57 15.94 27.91
C GLY A 49 -9.23 17.42 28.01
N ALA A 50 -8.44 17.97 27.07
CA ALA A 50 -8.07 19.39 27.05
C ALA A 50 -9.00 20.27 26.19
N ASP A 51 -9.64 19.70 25.17
CA ASP A 51 -10.51 20.41 24.23
C ASP A 51 -11.42 19.39 23.51
N GLU A 52 -12.73 19.64 23.49
CA GLU A 52 -13.72 18.80 22.80
C GLU A 52 -13.42 18.66 21.30
N ASP A 53 -12.80 19.66 20.68
CA ASP A 53 -12.42 19.61 19.26
C ASP A 53 -11.35 18.55 18.99
N ASN A 54 -10.46 18.27 19.95
CA ASN A 54 -9.46 17.21 19.83
C ASN A 54 -10.11 15.82 19.87
N ALA A 55 -11.16 15.66 20.66
CA ALA A 55 -11.95 14.42 20.68
C ALA A 55 -12.55 14.12 19.31
N LYS A 56 -13.16 15.14 18.67
CA LYS A 56 -13.77 15.03 17.35
C LYS A 56 -12.73 14.77 16.26
N LYS A 57 -11.59 15.48 16.29
CA LYS A 57 -10.47 15.28 15.35
C LYS A 57 -9.87 13.89 15.47
N GLY A 58 -9.62 13.40 16.68
CA GLY A 58 -9.07 12.06 16.92
C GLY A 58 -10.00 10.96 16.40
N LYS A 59 -11.29 11.04 16.73
CA LYS A 59 -12.28 10.07 16.24
C LYS A 59 -12.41 10.07 14.73
N ASN A 60 -12.52 11.25 14.12
CA ASN A 60 -12.66 11.36 12.67
C ASN A 60 -11.38 10.88 11.95
N GLY A 61 -10.22 11.30 12.43
CA GLY A 61 -8.92 10.89 11.88
C GLY A 61 -8.70 9.38 11.96
N MET A 62 -9.14 8.73 13.04
CA MET A 62 -9.05 7.29 13.20
C MET A 62 -9.93 6.57 12.18
N THR A 63 -11.19 7.00 12.02
CA THR A 63 -12.11 6.46 11.01
C THR A 63 -11.54 6.57 9.60
N TRP A 64 -11.04 7.76 9.21
CA TRP A 64 -10.46 7.96 7.88
C TRP A 64 -9.18 7.17 7.65
N SER A 65 -8.33 7.03 8.68
CA SER A 65 -7.11 6.22 8.58
C SER A 65 -7.43 4.73 8.37
N ILE A 66 -8.42 4.20 9.09
CA ILE A 66 -8.88 2.81 8.94
C ILE A 66 -9.45 2.59 7.53
N ILE A 67 -10.34 3.47 7.08
CA ILE A 67 -10.93 3.38 5.73
C ILE A 67 -9.82 3.46 4.66
N GLY A 68 -8.87 4.37 4.81
CA GLY A 68 -7.75 4.53 3.89
C GLY A 68 -6.93 3.24 3.75
N ILE A 69 -6.57 2.61 4.88
CA ILE A 69 -5.83 1.33 4.88
C ILE A 69 -6.67 0.22 4.22
N ILE A 70 -7.95 0.10 4.57
CA ILE A 70 -8.83 -0.92 3.98
C ILE A 70 -8.91 -0.74 2.47
N VAL A 71 -9.25 0.45 1.99
CA VAL A 71 -9.42 0.72 0.55
C VAL A 71 -8.10 0.58 -0.20
N GLY A 72 -7.00 1.09 0.35
CA GLY A 72 -5.68 1.02 -0.27
C GLY A 72 -5.18 -0.42 -0.42
N LEU A 73 -5.35 -1.26 0.61
CA LEU A 73 -4.98 -2.68 0.54
C LEU A 73 -5.95 -3.50 -0.30
N SER A 74 -7.23 -3.13 -0.33
CA SER A 74 -8.26 -3.81 -1.13
C SER A 74 -7.92 -3.79 -2.61
N GLY A 75 -7.32 -2.71 -3.14
CA GLY A 75 -6.89 -2.65 -4.54
C GLY A 75 -5.94 -3.80 -4.93
N PHE A 76 -4.97 -4.12 -4.08
CA PHE A 76 -4.04 -5.21 -4.32
C PHE A 76 -4.73 -6.59 -4.22
N VAL A 77 -5.58 -6.77 -3.21
CA VAL A 77 -6.35 -8.02 -3.01
C VAL A 77 -7.31 -8.27 -4.18
N ILE A 78 -8.01 -7.23 -4.64
CA ILE A 78 -8.93 -7.32 -5.78
C ILE A 78 -8.17 -7.71 -7.04
N MET A 79 -7.00 -7.12 -7.31
CA MET A 79 -6.18 -7.50 -8.45
C MET A 79 -5.78 -8.98 -8.42
N GLN A 80 -5.39 -9.50 -7.25
CA GLN A 80 -5.12 -10.94 -7.10
C GLN A 80 -6.37 -11.80 -7.30
N ALA A 81 -7.51 -11.38 -6.76
CA ALA A 81 -8.78 -12.09 -6.94
C ALA A 81 -9.18 -12.16 -8.42
N VAL A 82 -9.07 -11.05 -9.15
CA VAL A 82 -9.32 -11.01 -10.60
C VAL A 82 -8.33 -11.90 -11.34
N ALA A 83 -7.04 -11.85 -11.01
CA ALA A 83 -6.03 -12.71 -11.61
C ALA A 83 -6.29 -14.20 -11.33
N ALA A 84 -6.75 -14.55 -10.12
CA ALA A 84 -7.11 -15.92 -9.75
C ALA A 84 -8.37 -16.41 -10.49
N LEU A 85 -9.38 -15.55 -10.63
CA LEU A 85 -10.60 -15.86 -11.37
C LEU A 85 -10.32 -16.04 -12.87
N LEU A 86 -9.48 -15.20 -13.46
CA LEU A 86 -9.13 -15.26 -14.88
C LEU A 86 -8.09 -16.35 -15.18
N GLY A 87 -7.09 -16.52 -14.32
CA GLY A 87 -6.05 -17.57 -14.43
C GLY A 87 -6.57 -18.97 -14.10
N GLY A 88 -7.65 -19.08 -13.33
CA GLY A 88 -8.35 -20.34 -13.05
C GLY A 88 -9.12 -20.94 -14.22
N GLY A 89 -9.07 -20.32 -15.42
CA GLY A 89 -9.67 -20.81 -16.67
C GLY A 89 -8.80 -21.81 -17.45
N SER A 90 -7.50 -21.92 -17.18
CA SER A 90 -6.61 -22.89 -17.85
C SER A 90 -6.63 -24.25 -17.13
N LYS A 91 -7.82 -24.82 -16.96
CA LYS A 91 -7.95 -26.25 -16.66
C LYS A 91 -7.88 -26.96 -18.01
N THR A 92 -6.67 -27.32 -18.45
CA THR A 92 -6.54 -28.32 -19.51
C THR A 92 -7.12 -29.60 -18.95
N PHE A 93 -8.30 -29.97 -19.42
CA PHE A 93 -8.72 -31.37 -19.40
C PHE A 93 -7.87 -32.16 -20.38
#